data_AF-A0A3A5V1R5-F1
#
_entry.id   AF-A0A3A5V1R5-F1
#
_cell.length_a   1.000
_cell.length_b   1.000
_cell.length_c   1.000
_cell.angle_alpha   90.00
_cell.angle_beta   90.00
_cell.angle_gamma   90.00
#
_symmetry.space_group_name_H-M   'P 1'
#
loop_
_entity.id
_entity.type
_entity.pdbx_description
1 polymer ?
#
loop_
_entity_poly.entity_id
_entity_poly.type
_entity_poly.pdbx_seq_one_letter_code
_entity_poly.pdbx_strand_id
1 'polypeptide(L)'
;MEEHGPVITLVKKAEIAPRPSLSPEDLALENTLTMLCSFLSLEDFISFLSSPMFRSYACREEVWLVLEIGLYQDHTKTLQLYPEAEQLAIADEAMTGALDDHVWKGVPDDGLVSALQRWMHLVGSN
;
A
#
# COMPACT_ATOMS: atom_id res chain seq x y z
N MET A 1 -2.13 27.86 8.98
CA MET A 1 -1.32 26.66 9.22
C MET A 1 -2.19 25.52 8.73
N GLU A 2 -1.98 25.09 7.49
CA GLU A 2 -2.64 23.89 6.99
C GLU A 2 -1.97 22.72 7.70
N GLU A 3 -2.70 22.12 8.63
CA GLU A 3 -2.24 20.91 9.31
C GLU A 3 -2.28 19.77 8.28
N HIS A 4 -1.17 19.57 7.57
CA HIS A 4 -0.99 18.42 6.69
C HIS A 4 -0.82 17.18 7.54
N GLY A 5 -1.94 16.71 8.11
CA GLY A 5 -2.02 15.40 8.76
C GLY A 5 -1.72 14.29 7.75
N PRO A 6 -1.51 13.04 8.23
CA PRO A 6 -1.29 11.92 7.34
C PRO A 6 -2.40 11.80 6.31
N VAL A 7 -2.02 11.39 5.10
CA VAL A 7 -2.93 11.28 3.96
C VAL A 7 -3.34 9.84 3.71
N ILE A 8 -2.44 8.91 3.95
CA ILE A 8 -2.64 7.49 3.64
C ILE A 8 -1.99 6.61 4.71
N THR A 9 -2.58 5.46 4.95
CA THR A 9 -2.08 4.45 5.88
C THR A 9 -1.75 3.17 5.15
N LEU A 10 -0.81 2.41 5.68
CA LEU A 10 -0.46 1.07 5.23
C LEU A 10 -0.42 0.14 6.43
N VAL A 11 -1.14 -0.97 6.35
CA VAL A 11 -1.15 -1.98 7.40
C VAL A 11 -1.11 -3.38 6.79
N LYS A 12 -0.49 -4.33 7.50
CA LYS A 12 -0.55 -5.74 7.13
C LYS A 12 -1.98 -6.24 7.31
N LYS A 13 -2.59 -6.75 6.23
CA LYS A 13 -3.96 -7.29 6.25
C LYS A 13 -3.97 -8.78 6.55
N ALA A 14 -3.25 -9.56 5.75
CA ALA A 14 -3.24 -11.02 5.86
C ALA A 14 -2.00 -11.65 5.23
N GLU A 15 -1.72 -12.89 5.61
CA GLU A 15 -0.82 -13.79 4.88
C GLU A 15 -1.68 -14.70 4.01
N ILE A 16 -1.40 -14.75 2.70
CA ILE A 16 -2.19 -15.51 1.71
C ILE A 16 -1.44 -16.70 1.12
N ALA A 17 -0.15 -16.86 1.45
CA ALA A 17 0.66 -18.01 1.09
C ALA A 17 1.61 -18.37 2.23
N PRO A 18 2.37 -19.48 2.13
CA PRO A 18 3.35 -19.85 3.14
C PRO A 18 4.31 -18.71 3.43
N ARG A 19 4.45 -18.39 4.72
CA ARG A 19 5.35 -17.36 5.20
C ARG A 19 6.81 -17.69 4.81
N PRO A 20 7.53 -16.79 4.12
CA PRO A 20 8.92 -17.00 3.75
C PRO A 20 9.84 -16.87 4.97
N SER A 21 11.10 -17.26 4.81
CA SER A 21 12.13 -17.03 5.82
C SER A 21 12.45 -15.54 5.90
N LEU A 22 12.09 -14.89 7.01
CA LEU A 22 12.31 -13.47 7.23
C LEU A 22 13.60 -13.21 8.02
N SER A 23 14.35 -12.19 7.60
CA SER A 23 15.49 -11.67 8.36
C SER A 23 15.02 -10.89 9.60
N PRO A 24 15.93 -10.58 10.56
CA PRO A 24 15.59 -9.71 11.68
C PRO A 24 15.07 -8.33 11.25
N GLU A 25 15.57 -7.79 10.13
CA GLU A 25 15.14 -6.51 9.57
C GLU A 25 13.72 -6.60 8.98
N ASP A 26 13.43 -7.70 8.27
CA ASP A 26 12.10 -7.99 7.74
C ASP A 26 11.07 -8.13 8.87
N LEU A 27 11.44 -8.79 9.99
CA LEU A 27 10.59 -8.91 11.18
C LEU A 27 10.34 -7.57 11.87
N ALA A 28 11.34 -6.69 11.91
CA ALA A 28 11.18 -5.34 12.42
C ALA A 28 10.17 -4.55 11.57
N LEU A 29 10.29 -4.64 10.24
CA LEU A 29 9.35 -4.00 9.32
C LEU A 29 7.93 -4.55 9.48
N GLU A 30 7.79 -5.87 9.59
CA GLU A 30 6.50 -6.52 9.81
C GLU A 30 5.81 -6.00 11.07
N ASN A 31 6.54 -5.87 12.18
CA ASN A 31 6.00 -5.34 13.43
C ASN A 31 5.48 -3.91 13.24
N THR A 32 6.21 -3.07 12.49
CA THR A 32 5.75 -1.72 12.12
C THR A 32 4.48 -1.76 11.28
N LEU A 33 4.44 -2.62 10.25
CA LEU A 33 3.27 -2.76 9.39
C LEU A 33 2.07 -3.40 10.09
N THR A 34 2.27 -4.10 11.21
CA THR A 34 1.19 -4.63 12.05
C THR A 34 0.53 -3.54 12.91
N MET A 35 1.27 -2.50 13.30
CA MET A 35 0.77 -1.40 14.14
C MET A 35 0.18 -0.22 13.34
N LEU A 36 -0.05 -0.41 12.04
CA LEU A 36 -0.44 0.64 11.08
C LEU A 36 0.66 1.70 10.90
N CYS A 37 1.10 1.88 9.66
CA CYS A 37 2.04 2.92 9.27
C CYS A 37 1.28 4.06 8.59
N SER A 38 1.54 5.32 8.96
CA SER A 38 0.87 6.50 8.39
C SER A 38 1.88 7.34 7.62
N PHE A 39 1.49 7.85 6.45
CA PHE A 39 2.34 8.66 5.59
C PHE A 39 1.77 10.07 5.42
N LEU A 40 2.63 11.08 5.49
CA LEU A 40 2.25 12.49 5.37
C LEU A 40 2.04 12.91 3.91
N SER A 41 2.65 12.20 2.97
CA SER A 41 2.52 12.45 1.54
C SER A 41 2.50 11.13 0.75
N LEU A 42 1.96 11.19 -0.47
CA LEU A 42 2.07 10.07 -1.39
C LEU A 42 3.52 9.83 -1.82
N GLU A 43 4.35 10.87 -1.90
CA GLU A 43 5.77 10.75 -2.25
C GLU A 43 6.54 9.90 -1.21
N ASP A 44 6.29 10.12 0.09
CA ASP A 44 6.86 9.31 1.17
C ASP A 44 6.38 7.86 1.08
N PHE A 45 5.09 7.66 0.77
CA PHE A 45 4.50 6.34 0.61
C PHE A 45 5.15 5.56 -0.55
N ILE A 46 5.28 6.20 -1.73
CA ILE A 46 5.92 5.59 -2.90
C ILE A 46 7.40 5.32 -2.66
N SER A 47 8.10 6.25 -2.01
CA SER A 47 9.50 6.08 -1.62
C SER A 47 9.68 4.89 -0.67
N PHE A 48 8.76 4.70 0.27
CA PHE A 48 8.73 3.54 1.15
C PHE A 48 8.49 2.23 0.38
N LEU A 49 7.52 2.17 -0.54
CA LEU A 49 7.25 0.99 -1.37
C LEU A 49 8.43 0.64 -2.30
N SER A 50 9.17 1.66 -2.75
CA SER A 50 10.39 1.51 -3.55
C SER A 50 11.61 1.10 -2.72
N SER A 51 11.54 1.20 -1.40
CA SER A 51 12.70 1.00 -0.53
C SER A 51 13.21 -0.44 -0.58
N PRO A 52 14.53 -0.66 -0.50
CA PRO A 52 15.09 -2.01 -0.44
C PRO A 52 14.53 -2.85 0.72
N MET A 53 14.23 -2.21 1.85
CA MET A 53 13.66 -2.85 3.04
C MET A 53 12.26 -3.41 2.75
N PHE A 54 11.38 -2.61 2.14
CA PHE A 54 10.04 -3.07 1.77
C PHE A 54 10.09 -4.16 0.71
N ARG A 55 10.89 -3.96 -0.35
CA ARG A 55 11.00 -4.95 -1.44
C ARG A 55 11.58 -6.27 -0.93
N SER A 56 12.59 -6.24 -0.05
CA SER A 56 13.14 -7.44 0.59
C SER A 56 12.06 -8.19 1.36
N TYR A 57 11.27 -7.49 2.19
CA TYR A 57 10.22 -8.12 2.99
C TYR A 57 9.07 -8.67 2.12
N ALA A 58 8.55 -7.83 1.23
CA ALA A 58 7.25 -8.03 0.60
C ALA A 58 7.31 -8.65 -0.80
N CYS A 59 8.25 -8.22 -1.66
CA CYS A 59 8.37 -8.69 -3.03
C CYS A 59 9.15 -10.01 -3.07
N ARG A 60 8.43 -11.13 -2.95
CA ARG A 60 8.98 -12.49 -3.05
C ARG A 60 8.53 -13.16 -4.36
N GLU A 61 9.14 -14.30 -4.70
CA GLU A 61 8.77 -15.08 -5.89
C GLU A 61 7.28 -15.43 -5.91
N GLU A 62 6.73 -15.81 -4.75
CA GLU A 62 5.29 -16.02 -4.55
C GLU A 62 4.70 -14.90 -3.68
N VAL A 63 3.54 -14.38 -4.11
CA VAL A 63 2.80 -13.39 -3.32
C VAL A 63 2.29 -14.06 -2.06
N TRP A 64 2.87 -13.70 -0.92
CA TRP A 64 2.58 -14.34 0.37
C TRP A 64 1.81 -13.45 1.33
N LEU A 65 1.74 -12.15 1.06
CA LEU A 65 1.14 -11.17 1.96
C LEU A 65 0.22 -10.21 1.20
N VAL A 66 -0.82 -9.76 1.89
CA VAL A 66 -1.70 -8.68 1.46
C VAL A 66 -1.59 -7.53 2.44
N LEU A 67 -1.40 -6.33 1.91
CA LEU A 67 -1.41 -5.08 2.68
C LEU A 67 -2.71 -4.35 2.39
N GLU A 68 -3.13 -3.52 3.34
CA GLU A 68 -4.25 -2.62 3.19
C GLU A 68 -3.73 -1.19 3.15
N ILE A 69 -4.10 -0.49 2.09
CA ILE A 69 -3.89 0.94 1.93
C ILE A 69 -5.19 1.62 2.35
N GLY A 70 -5.14 2.47 3.37
CA GLY A 70 -6.32 3.17 3.89
C GLY A 70 -6.23 4.68 3.69
N LEU A 71 -7.37 5.34 3.48
CA LEU A 71 -7.42 6.80 3.58
C LEU A 71 -7.34 7.17 5.06
N TYR A 72 -6.42 8.05 5.44
CA TYR A 72 -6.24 8.39 6.85
C TYR A 72 -7.46 9.08 7.47
N GLN A 73 -8.17 9.90 6.69
CA GLN A 73 -9.36 10.61 7.16
C GLN A 73 -10.61 9.72 7.28
N ASP A 74 -10.64 8.61 6.54
CA ASP A 74 -11.76 7.65 6.55
C ASP A 74 -11.23 6.23 6.32
N HIS A 75 -11.00 5.52 7.41
CA HIS A 75 -10.48 4.15 7.41
C HIS A 75 -11.47 3.12 6.82
N THR A 76 -12.69 3.51 6.46
CA THR A 76 -13.60 2.63 5.69
C THR A 76 -13.24 2.60 4.20
N LYS A 77 -12.48 3.59 3.72
CA LYS A 77 -11.98 3.66 2.35
C LYS A 77 -10.62 2.97 2.29
N THR A 78 -10.61 1.76 1.75
CA THR A 78 -9.38 0.97 1.64
C THR A 78 -9.18 0.40 0.24
N LEU A 79 -7.92 0.19 -0.10
CA LEU A 79 -7.45 -0.59 -1.25
C LEU A 79 -6.60 -1.75 -0.72
N GLN A 80 -6.51 -2.82 -1.49
CA GLN A 80 -5.61 -3.92 -1.18
C GLN A 80 -4.36 -3.85 -2.05
N LEU A 81 -3.20 -4.02 -1.43
CA LEU A 81 -1.91 -4.05 -2.11
C LEU A 81 -1.31 -5.46 -2.03
N TYR A 82 -0.95 -5.97 -3.20
CA TYR A 82 -0.35 -7.27 -3.46
C TYR A 82 1.06 -7.05 -4.01
N PRO A 83 2.10 -7.26 -3.19
CA PRO A 83 3.48 -7.14 -3.63
C PRO A 83 3.88 -8.38 -4.44
N GLU A 84 4.01 -8.23 -5.76
CA GLU A 84 4.54 -9.28 -6.64
C GLU A 84 6.09 -9.16 -6.71
N ALA A 85 6.75 -10.16 -7.32
CA ALA A 85 8.20 -10.19 -7.41
C ALA A 85 8.80 -8.99 -8.16
N GLU A 86 8.16 -8.58 -9.28
CA GLU A 86 8.66 -7.52 -10.15
C GLU A 86 7.89 -6.20 -10.01
N GLN A 87 6.63 -6.28 -9.60
CA GLN A 87 5.69 -5.16 -9.59
C GLN A 87 4.74 -5.22 -8.38
N LEU A 88 3.90 -4.22 -8.25
CA LEU A 88 2.83 -4.15 -7.27
C LEU A 88 1.49 -4.27 -8.00
N ALA A 89 0.54 -4.97 -7.40
CA ALA A 89 -0.85 -4.97 -7.83
C ALA A 89 -1.71 -4.35 -6.71
N ILE A 90 -2.58 -3.42 -7.07
CA ILE A 90 -3.49 -2.75 -6.14
C ILE A 90 -4.92 -3.02 -6.60
N ALA A 91 -5.73 -3.58 -5.74
CA ALA A 91 -7.13 -3.88 -6.01
C ALA A 91 -8.05 -2.92 -5.23
N ASP A 92 -9.03 -2.38 -5.94
CA ASP A 92 -10.14 -1.60 -5.39
C ASP A 92 -11.36 -2.51 -5.16
N GLU A 93 -11.37 -3.21 -4.02
CA GLU A 93 -12.46 -4.13 -3.67
C GLU A 93 -13.81 -3.42 -3.48
N ALA A 94 -13.78 -2.13 -3.12
CA ALA A 94 -14.99 -1.33 -2.97
C ALA A 94 -15.60 -0.91 -4.32
N MET A 95 -14.94 -1.27 -5.44
CA MET A 95 -15.38 -0.94 -6.81
C MET A 95 -15.71 0.55 -6.96
N THR A 96 -14.90 1.42 -6.36
CA THR A 96 -15.08 2.88 -6.38
C THR A 96 -14.99 3.46 -7.79
N GLY A 97 -14.39 2.72 -8.72
CA GLY A 97 -14.19 3.14 -10.11
C GLY A 97 -12.96 4.05 -10.28
N ALA A 98 -12.13 4.16 -9.26
CA ALA A 98 -10.90 4.96 -9.31
C ALA A 98 -9.80 4.34 -10.17
N LEU A 99 -9.76 3.01 -10.21
CA LEU A 99 -8.82 2.23 -11.01
C LEU A 99 -9.57 1.62 -12.20
N ASP A 100 -8.98 1.71 -13.39
CA ASP A 100 -9.48 1.01 -14.57
C ASP A 100 -9.50 -0.51 -14.28
N ASP A 101 -10.61 -1.19 -14.58
CA ASP A 101 -10.87 -2.60 -14.21
C ASP A 101 -10.73 -2.92 -12.71
N HIS A 102 -10.82 -1.91 -11.84
CA HIS A 102 -10.66 -2.03 -10.38
C HIS A 102 -9.31 -2.55 -9.90
N VAL A 103 -8.32 -2.64 -10.79
CA VAL A 103 -6.98 -3.15 -10.48
C VAL A 103 -5.92 -2.31 -11.17
N TRP A 104 -5.00 -1.76 -10.38
CA TRP A 104 -3.78 -1.14 -10.90
C TRP A 104 -2.62 -2.11 -10.78
N LYS A 105 -1.75 -2.15 -11.79
CA LYS A 105 -0.50 -2.93 -11.76
C LYS A 105 0.65 -2.10 -12.27
N GLY A 106 1.77 -2.15 -11.58
CA GLY A 106 2.97 -1.42 -11.99
C GLY A 106 4.02 -1.31 -10.89
N VAL A 107 5.02 -0.47 -11.12
CA VAL A 107 6.06 -0.17 -10.14
C VAL A 107 5.69 1.09 -9.33
N PRO A 108 6.21 1.24 -8.10
CA PRO A 108 5.98 2.44 -7.30
C PRO A 108 6.63 3.69 -7.93
N ASP A 109 5.93 4.31 -8.87
CA ASP A 109 6.35 5.50 -9.64
C ASP A 109 5.25 6.58 -9.68
N ASP A 110 5.43 7.59 -10.53
CA ASP A 110 4.46 8.68 -10.75
C ASP A 110 3.09 8.18 -11.24
N GLY A 111 3.05 7.02 -11.91
CA GLY A 111 1.82 6.36 -12.32
C GLY A 111 1.02 5.88 -11.11
N LEU A 112 1.69 5.31 -10.10
CA LEU A 112 1.05 4.93 -8.84
C LEU A 112 0.57 6.16 -8.06
N VAL A 113 1.37 7.24 -8.00
CA VAL A 113 0.95 8.51 -7.38
C VAL A 113 -0.36 8.99 -8.01
N SER A 114 -0.40 9.05 -9.35
CA SER A 114 -1.56 9.52 -10.10
C SER A 114 -2.81 8.66 -9.84
N ALA A 115 -2.66 7.34 -9.75
CA ALA A 115 -3.75 6.42 -9.44
C ALA A 115 -4.30 6.63 -8.02
N LEU A 116 -3.42 6.76 -7.02
CA LEU A 116 -3.82 7.00 -5.63
C LEU A 116 -4.44 8.38 -5.45
N GLN A 117 -3.91 9.42 -6.09
CA GLN A 117 -4.51 10.77 -6.08
C GLN A 117 -5.94 10.75 -6.64
N ARG A 118 -6.15 10.06 -7.76
CA ARG A 118 -7.49 9.90 -8.36
C ARG A 118 -8.42 9.18 -7.40
N TRP A 119 -7.99 8.08 -6.79
CA TRP A 119 -8.78 7.35 -5.80
C TRP A 119 -9.14 8.22 -4.60
N MET A 120 -8.14 8.87 -3.97
CA MET A 120 -8.37 9.76 -2.84
C MET A 120 -9.34 10.89 -3.17
N HIS A 121 -9.24 11.48 -4.37
CA HIS A 121 -10.16 12.52 -4.81
C HIS A 121 -11.60 11.99 -4.94
N LEU A 122 -11.79 10.79 -5.49
CA LEU A 122 -13.10 10.19 -5.66
C LEU A 122 -13.74 9.81 -4.31
N VAL A 123 -12.98 9.20 -3.40
CA VAL A 123 -13.53 8.70 -2.14
C VAL A 123 -13.57 9.74 -1.03
N GLY A 124 -12.73 10.79 -1.11
CA GLY A 124 -12.65 11.88 -0.14
C GLY A 124 -13.55 13.08 -0.44
N SER A 125 -14.17 13.15 -1.63
CA SER A 125 -15.08 14.25 -2.01
C SER A 125 -16.53 14.04 -1.57
N ASN A 126 -16.80 13.16 -0.60
CA ASN A 126 -18.15 12.71 -0.25
C ASN A 126 -18.54 13.00 1.20
#